data_AF-A0A4U3A8M4-F1
#
_entry.id   AF-A0A4U3A8M4-F1
#
_cell.length_a   1.000
_cell.length_b   1.000
_cell.length_c   1.000
_cell.angle_alpha   90.00
_cell.angle_beta   90.00
_cell.angle_gamma   90.00
#
_symmetry.space_group_name_H-M   'P 1'
#
loop_
_entity.id
_entity.type
_entity.pdbx_description
1 polymer ?
#
loop_
_entity_poly.entity_id
_entity_poly.type
_entity_poly.pdbx_seq_one_letter_code
_entity_poly.pdbx_strand_id
1 'polypeptide(L)'
;MTTQVVNVIGAGLAGSEAAYQIAKRGVQVKLYEMRPVRQTPAHHTDKFAELVCSNSLRANTLTNAVGVIKEEMRLMDSVIIRAADECSVPAGGALAVDRHEFAAKVTEYVKNHPNVTVMNEEITEIPEGPTVIATGPLTSPDLSAQLKKLTGEDYFYFYDAAAPIVEKDSIDMNKVYLKSRYDKGEAAYLNCPMTEEEFDRFYEALIAAETVPLKEFEKEIFFEGCMPVEVMASRGRQTLVFGPMKPVGLEDPKTGKTPYAVVQLRQDDAAGTLYN
;
A
#
# COMPACT_ATOMS: atom_id res chain seq x y z
N MET A 1 -37.81 -14.82 -10.54
CA MET A 1 -36.60 -13.96 -10.55
C MET A 1 -35.46 -14.83 -10.05
N THR A 2 -34.41 -15.02 -10.84
CA THR A 2 -33.21 -15.74 -10.39
C THR A 2 -32.60 -14.96 -9.23
N THR A 3 -32.46 -15.59 -8.06
CA THR A 3 -31.78 -14.97 -6.92
C THR A 3 -30.36 -14.63 -7.33
N GLN A 4 -30.03 -13.35 -7.40
CA GLN A 4 -28.69 -12.90 -7.76
C GLN A 4 -27.72 -13.29 -6.64
N VAL A 5 -26.69 -14.04 -6.99
CA VAL A 5 -25.61 -14.46 -6.08
C VAL A 5 -24.33 -13.77 -6.52
N VAL A 6 -23.59 -13.21 -5.56
CA VAL A 6 -22.27 -12.61 -5.79
C VAL A 6 -21.21 -13.49 -5.14
N ASN A 7 -20.13 -13.76 -5.87
CA ASN A 7 -18.97 -14.45 -5.32
C ASN A 7 -18.01 -13.42 -4.70
N VAL A 8 -17.43 -13.73 -3.55
CA VAL A 8 -16.35 -12.96 -2.95
C VAL A 8 -15.21 -13.91 -2.65
N ILE A 9 -14.04 -13.70 -3.24
CA ILE A 9 -12.89 -14.60 -3.12
C ILE A 9 -11.84 -13.99 -2.20
N GLY A 10 -11.56 -14.66 -1.09
CA GLY A 10 -10.67 -14.21 -0.01
C GLY A 10 -11.46 -13.53 1.11
N ALA A 11 -11.22 -13.94 2.36
CA ALA A 11 -11.84 -13.33 3.55
C ALA A 11 -10.83 -12.49 4.36
N GLY A 12 -9.97 -11.75 3.66
CA GLY A 12 -9.15 -10.68 4.27
C GLY A 12 -10.00 -9.45 4.66
N LEU A 13 -9.36 -8.32 4.95
CA LEU A 13 -10.06 -7.07 5.30
C LEU A 13 -11.09 -6.67 4.22
N ALA A 14 -10.65 -6.57 2.96
CA ALA A 14 -11.50 -6.15 1.85
C ALA A 14 -12.63 -7.16 1.55
N GLY A 15 -12.31 -8.46 1.55
CA GLY A 15 -13.30 -9.50 1.24
C GLY A 15 -14.37 -9.65 2.32
N SER A 16 -14.00 -9.51 3.59
CA SER A 16 -14.94 -9.53 4.71
C SER A 16 -15.90 -8.33 4.64
N GLU A 17 -15.37 -7.14 4.39
CA GLU A 17 -16.18 -5.92 4.22
C GLU A 17 -17.10 -6.02 3.00
N ALA A 18 -16.57 -6.44 1.84
CA ALA A 18 -17.37 -6.61 0.63
C ALA A 18 -18.50 -7.62 0.83
N ALA A 19 -18.21 -8.80 1.38
CA ALA A 19 -19.20 -9.82 1.65
C ALA A 19 -20.31 -9.30 2.58
N TYR A 20 -19.94 -8.62 3.67
CA TYR A 20 -20.89 -8.05 4.61
C TYR A 20 -21.76 -6.95 3.96
N GLN A 21 -21.17 -6.03 3.21
CA GLN A 21 -21.88 -4.93 2.57
C GLN A 21 -22.83 -5.39 1.46
N ILE A 22 -22.45 -6.38 0.66
CA ILE A 22 -23.31 -6.99 -0.37
C ILE A 22 -24.48 -7.70 0.33
N ALA A 23 -24.18 -8.52 1.33
CA ALA A 23 -25.16 -9.30 2.06
C ALA A 23 -26.20 -8.42 2.78
N LYS A 24 -25.75 -7.31 3.38
CA LYS A 24 -26.61 -6.32 4.05
C LYS A 24 -27.62 -5.66 3.11
N ARG A 25 -27.34 -5.61 1.81
CA ARG A 25 -28.24 -5.09 0.77
C ARG A 25 -29.23 -6.14 0.24
N GLY A 26 -29.31 -7.31 0.89
CA GLY A 26 -30.26 -8.37 0.56
C GLY A 26 -29.79 -9.30 -0.56
N VAL A 27 -28.53 -9.22 -0.98
CA VAL A 27 -27.96 -10.05 -2.05
C VAL A 27 -27.25 -11.25 -1.43
N GLN A 28 -27.45 -12.44 -2.00
CA GLN A 28 -26.78 -13.65 -1.53
C GLN A 28 -25.29 -13.61 -1.89
N VAL A 29 -24.43 -13.96 -0.93
CA VAL A 29 -22.98 -13.99 -1.08
C VAL A 29 -22.44 -15.39 -0.89
N LYS A 30 -21.60 -15.84 -1.82
CA LYS A 30 -20.69 -16.97 -1.60
C LYS A 30 -19.30 -16.43 -1.29
N LEU A 31 -18.90 -16.50 -0.03
CA LEU A 31 -17.58 -16.06 0.44
C LEU A 31 -16.64 -17.27 0.46
N TYR A 32 -15.63 -17.25 -0.40
CA TYR A 32 -14.62 -18.30 -0.48
C TYR A 32 -13.38 -17.90 0.32
N GLU A 33 -12.95 -18.75 1.24
CA GLU A 33 -11.71 -18.57 1.99
C GLU A 33 -10.95 -19.90 1.99
N MET A 34 -9.75 -19.88 1.41
CA MET A 34 -8.95 -21.10 1.28
C MET A 34 -8.44 -21.58 2.64
N ARG A 35 -8.29 -20.71 3.63
CA ARG A 35 -7.96 -21.11 5.01
C ARG A 35 -9.19 -21.73 5.70
N PRO A 36 -9.01 -22.79 6.51
CA PRO A 36 -7.74 -23.39 6.89
C PRO A 36 -7.23 -24.47 5.93
N VAL A 37 -7.95 -24.81 4.86
CA VAL A 37 -7.61 -25.90 3.91
C VAL A 37 -6.24 -25.68 3.26
N ARG A 38 -5.95 -24.46 2.82
CA ARG A 38 -4.64 -24.02 2.32
C ARG A 38 -4.22 -22.77 3.08
N GLN A 39 -3.14 -22.89 3.84
CA GLN A 39 -2.55 -21.76 4.58
C GLN A 39 -1.67 -20.90 3.68
N THR A 40 -1.40 -19.67 4.11
CA THR A 40 -0.36 -18.83 3.50
C THR A 40 0.85 -18.72 4.44
N PRO A 41 2.02 -18.27 3.94
CA PRO A 41 3.19 -18.03 4.79
C PRO A 41 3.00 -16.96 5.87
N ALA A 42 1.98 -16.11 5.78
CA ALA A 42 1.79 -14.97 6.67
C ALA A 42 0.64 -15.13 7.68
N HIS A 43 -0.35 -15.97 7.38
CA HIS A 43 -1.50 -16.18 8.26
C HIS A 43 -1.27 -17.35 9.20
N HIS A 44 -1.76 -17.21 10.43
CA HIS A 44 -1.62 -18.21 11.49
C HIS A 44 -2.96 -18.82 11.90
N THR A 45 -4.09 -18.28 11.43
CA THR A 45 -5.43 -18.70 11.86
C THR A 45 -6.38 -19.00 10.69
N ASP A 46 -7.54 -19.53 11.03
CA ASP A 46 -8.69 -19.71 10.13
C ASP A 46 -9.63 -18.49 10.12
N LYS A 47 -9.25 -17.40 10.81
CA LYS A 47 -10.10 -16.23 11.00
C LYS A 47 -10.04 -15.27 9.83
N PHE A 48 -11.17 -14.62 9.61
CA PHE A 48 -11.33 -13.56 8.63
C PHE A 48 -10.65 -12.29 9.12
N ALA A 49 -10.21 -11.46 8.17
CA ALA A 49 -9.54 -10.18 8.43
C ALA A 49 -8.34 -10.26 9.40
N GLU A 50 -7.64 -11.39 9.44
CA GLU A 50 -6.45 -11.56 10.29
C GLU A 50 -5.38 -10.50 9.99
N LEU A 51 -4.88 -9.83 11.05
CA LEU A 51 -3.80 -8.84 10.94
C LEU A 51 -2.43 -9.51 11.06
N VAL A 52 -1.75 -9.68 9.93
CA VAL A 52 -0.46 -10.38 9.83
C VAL A 52 0.79 -9.50 10.08
N CYS A 53 0.61 -8.20 10.25
CA CYS A 53 1.72 -7.25 10.45
C CYS A 53 1.53 -6.39 11.71
N SER A 54 1.08 -5.14 11.58
CA SER A 54 0.76 -4.25 12.70
C SER A 54 -0.67 -4.49 13.20
N ASN A 55 -0.93 -4.26 14.50
CA ASN A 55 -2.29 -4.21 15.05
C ASN A 55 -2.90 -2.79 15.02
N SER A 56 -2.17 -1.81 14.48
CA SER A 56 -2.67 -0.45 14.31
C SER A 56 -3.31 -0.29 12.94
N LEU A 57 -4.54 0.21 12.93
CA LEU A 57 -5.20 0.72 11.73
C LEU A 57 -4.84 2.20 11.47
N ARG A 58 -3.79 2.73 12.10
CA ARG A 58 -3.31 4.14 12.04
C ARG A 58 -4.24 5.14 12.74
N ALA A 59 -3.93 6.44 12.58
CA ALA A 59 -4.60 7.58 13.22
C ALA A 59 -6.14 7.51 13.16
N ASN A 60 -6.81 7.76 14.29
CA ASN A 60 -8.27 7.76 14.39
C ASN A 60 -8.88 9.17 14.37
N THR A 61 -8.05 10.23 14.27
CA THR A 61 -8.50 11.62 14.29
C THR A 61 -8.89 12.11 12.89
N LEU A 62 -9.91 12.95 12.80
CA LEU A 62 -10.37 13.55 11.53
C LEU A 62 -9.34 14.51 10.90
N THR A 63 -8.33 14.92 11.65
CA THR A 63 -7.19 15.69 11.13
C THR A 63 -6.24 14.87 10.26
N ASN A 64 -6.44 13.55 10.15
CA ASN A 64 -5.68 12.66 9.29
C ASN A 64 -6.62 12.00 8.27
N ALA A 65 -6.19 11.86 7.01
CA ALA A 65 -6.97 11.23 5.95
C ALA A 65 -7.45 9.81 6.33
N VAL A 66 -6.62 9.05 7.04
CA VAL A 66 -6.98 7.69 7.49
C VAL A 66 -8.02 7.71 8.62
N GLY A 67 -8.13 8.81 9.37
CA GLY A 67 -9.23 8.99 10.32
C GLY A 67 -10.54 9.37 9.63
N VAL A 68 -10.49 10.19 8.58
CA VAL A 68 -11.66 10.56 7.77
C VAL A 68 -12.29 9.33 7.13
N ILE A 69 -11.51 8.48 6.45
CA ILE A 69 -12.06 7.27 5.82
C ILE A 69 -12.68 6.30 6.83
N LYS A 70 -12.14 6.21 8.06
CA LYS A 70 -12.75 5.41 9.13
C LYS A 70 -14.12 5.97 9.52
N GLU A 71 -14.26 7.28 9.59
CA GLU A 71 -15.54 7.90 9.91
C GLU A 71 -16.57 7.66 8.81
N GLU A 72 -16.17 7.77 7.55
CA GLU A 72 -17.02 7.39 6.42
C GLU A 72 -17.44 5.91 6.53
N MET A 73 -16.50 5.02 6.85
CA MET A 73 -16.77 3.60 7.05
C MET A 73 -17.71 3.35 8.25
N ARG A 74 -17.64 4.14 9.34
CA ARG A 74 -18.62 4.07 10.44
C ARG A 74 -20.01 4.46 9.97
N LEU A 75 -20.13 5.55 9.21
CA LEU A 75 -21.41 5.98 8.62
C LEU A 75 -22.00 4.93 7.67
N MET A 76 -21.13 4.14 7.01
CA MET A 76 -21.53 3.03 6.13
C MET A 76 -21.73 1.69 6.87
N ASP A 77 -21.69 1.68 8.21
CA ASP A 77 -21.79 0.47 9.06
C ASP A 77 -20.80 -0.61 8.63
N SER A 78 -19.52 -0.23 8.54
CA SER A 78 -18.44 -1.16 8.22
C SER A 78 -18.28 -2.23 9.29
N VAL A 79 -18.23 -3.50 8.86
CA VAL A 79 -17.97 -4.62 9.76
C VAL A 79 -16.53 -4.58 10.30
N ILE A 80 -15.59 -4.09 9.49
CA ILE A 80 -14.20 -3.92 9.88
C ILE A 80 -14.07 -2.84 10.95
N ILE A 81 -14.61 -1.63 10.73
CA ILE A 81 -14.47 -0.55 11.72
C ILE A 81 -15.28 -0.83 12.98
N ARG A 82 -16.47 -1.42 12.87
CA ARG A 82 -17.24 -1.86 14.05
C ARG A 82 -16.44 -2.84 14.91
N ALA A 83 -15.89 -3.91 14.31
CA ALA A 83 -15.06 -4.86 15.05
C ALA A 83 -13.80 -4.20 15.63
N ALA A 84 -13.21 -3.24 14.93
CA ALA A 84 -12.03 -2.53 15.41
C ALA A 84 -12.34 -1.62 16.62
N ASP A 85 -13.46 -0.89 16.59
CA ASP A 85 -13.88 -0.04 17.69
C ASP A 85 -14.19 -0.89 18.94
N GLU A 86 -14.85 -2.06 18.76
CA GLU A 86 -15.17 -2.99 19.85
C GLU A 86 -13.96 -3.72 20.46
N CYS A 87 -12.88 -3.90 19.69
CA CYS A 87 -11.64 -4.55 20.14
C CYS A 87 -10.50 -3.56 20.36
N SER A 88 -10.81 -2.27 20.52
CA SER A 88 -9.80 -1.22 20.57
C SER A 88 -8.94 -1.29 21.83
N VAL A 89 -7.63 -1.06 21.66
CA VAL A 89 -6.64 -0.99 22.75
C VAL A 89 -5.93 0.37 22.73
N PRO A 90 -5.42 0.86 23.89
CA PRO A 90 -4.76 2.17 23.95
C PRO A 90 -3.55 2.27 22.99
N ALA A 91 -3.55 3.28 22.10
CA ALA A 91 -2.49 3.43 21.08
C ALA A 91 -2.22 4.89 20.66
N GLY A 92 -2.25 5.84 21.60
CA GLY A 92 -1.71 7.19 21.39
C GLY A 92 -2.32 7.95 20.21
N GLY A 93 -3.64 7.86 20.00
CA GLY A 93 -4.37 8.54 18.92
C GLY A 93 -4.56 7.70 17.65
N ALA A 94 -3.94 6.53 17.55
CA ALA A 94 -4.28 5.52 16.54
C ALA A 94 -5.44 4.63 17.01
N LEU A 95 -6.17 4.06 16.05
CA LEU A 95 -7.08 2.94 16.31
C LEU A 95 -6.25 1.66 16.22
N ALA A 96 -5.83 1.11 17.35
CA ALA A 96 -5.21 -0.21 17.42
C ALA A 96 -6.16 -1.20 18.08
N VAL A 97 -5.99 -2.47 17.76
CA VAL A 97 -6.90 -3.54 18.19
C VAL A 97 -6.16 -4.70 18.85
N ASP A 98 -6.87 -5.48 19.67
CA ASP A 98 -6.48 -6.87 19.92
C ASP A 98 -6.69 -7.67 18.63
N ARG A 99 -5.63 -8.29 18.10
CA ARG A 99 -5.68 -8.97 16.79
C ARG A 99 -6.61 -10.17 16.79
N HIS A 100 -6.60 -10.95 17.87
CA HIS A 100 -7.34 -12.19 17.95
C HIS A 100 -8.83 -11.91 18.14
N GLU A 101 -9.16 -10.98 19.03
CA GLU A 101 -10.55 -10.56 19.24
C GLU A 101 -11.12 -9.88 18.00
N PHE A 102 -10.35 -9.00 17.35
CA PHE A 102 -10.75 -8.33 16.12
C PHE A 102 -11.10 -9.33 15.01
N ALA A 103 -10.18 -10.25 14.69
CA ALA A 103 -10.38 -11.24 13.65
C ALA A 103 -11.54 -12.19 14.01
N ALA A 104 -11.70 -12.54 15.29
CA ALA A 104 -12.82 -13.35 15.76
C ALA A 104 -14.17 -12.66 15.56
N LYS A 105 -14.29 -11.37 15.92
CA LYS A 105 -15.53 -10.59 15.73
C LYS A 105 -15.88 -10.42 14.26
N VAL A 106 -14.92 -10.07 13.40
CA VAL A 106 -15.17 -9.98 11.95
C VAL A 106 -15.67 -11.33 11.43
N THR A 107 -15.01 -12.42 11.83
CA THR A 107 -15.43 -13.78 11.46
C THR A 107 -16.86 -14.08 11.90
N GLU A 108 -17.21 -13.75 13.15
CA GLU A 108 -18.55 -13.96 13.70
C GLU A 108 -19.60 -13.18 12.92
N TYR A 109 -19.40 -11.88 12.73
CA TYR A 109 -20.37 -11.03 12.03
C TYR A 109 -20.62 -11.46 10.59
N VAL A 110 -19.56 -11.85 9.88
CA VAL A 110 -19.67 -12.25 8.47
C VAL A 110 -20.27 -13.66 8.36
N LYS A 111 -19.81 -14.63 9.15
CA LYS A 111 -20.32 -16.02 9.10
C LYS A 111 -21.78 -16.12 9.54
N ASN A 112 -22.21 -15.31 10.50
CA ASN A 112 -23.58 -15.36 11.01
C ASN A 112 -24.56 -14.49 10.21
N HIS A 113 -24.10 -13.78 9.18
CA HIS A 113 -25.00 -12.99 8.34
C HIS A 113 -25.87 -13.93 7.47
N PRO A 114 -27.22 -13.80 7.48
CA PRO A 114 -28.13 -14.78 6.87
C PRO A 114 -27.96 -14.93 5.35
N ASN A 115 -27.45 -13.89 4.69
CA ASN A 115 -27.21 -13.88 3.25
C ASN A 115 -25.77 -14.28 2.86
N VAL A 116 -24.92 -14.67 3.81
CA VAL A 116 -23.54 -15.10 3.53
C VAL A 116 -23.42 -16.61 3.71
N THR A 117 -23.00 -17.30 2.65
CA THR A 117 -22.58 -18.69 2.69
C THR A 117 -21.07 -18.75 2.57
N VAL A 118 -20.39 -19.28 3.58
CA VAL A 118 -18.93 -19.45 3.58
C VAL A 118 -18.55 -20.80 2.98
N MET A 119 -17.61 -20.77 2.04
CA MET A 119 -17.01 -21.93 1.41
C MET A 119 -15.53 -21.99 1.78
N ASN A 120 -15.14 -23.01 2.53
CA ASN A 120 -13.73 -23.21 2.92
C ASN A 120 -12.99 -24.00 1.84
N GLU A 121 -12.71 -23.34 0.72
CA GLU A 121 -12.02 -23.93 -0.43
C GLU A 121 -11.12 -22.91 -1.14
N GLU A 122 -10.09 -23.41 -1.81
CA GLU A 122 -9.30 -22.60 -2.70
C GLU A 122 -10.00 -22.45 -4.05
N ILE A 123 -10.08 -21.22 -4.54
CA ILE A 123 -10.58 -20.93 -5.88
C ILE A 123 -9.40 -20.85 -6.85
N THR A 124 -9.35 -21.81 -7.78
CA THR A 124 -8.32 -21.91 -8.82
C THR A 124 -8.78 -21.42 -10.19
N GLU A 125 -10.08 -21.15 -10.35
CA GLU A 125 -10.72 -20.65 -11.58
C GLU A 125 -11.68 -19.51 -11.24
N ILE A 126 -11.72 -18.46 -12.07
CA ILE A 126 -12.60 -17.31 -11.80
C ILE A 126 -14.06 -17.74 -12.05
N PRO A 127 -14.95 -17.70 -11.03
CA PRO A 127 -16.33 -18.12 -11.20
C PRO A 127 -17.08 -17.24 -12.19
N GLU A 128 -18.06 -17.82 -12.89
CA GLU A 128 -19.00 -17.06 -13.71
C GLU A 128 -19.89 -16.13 -12.84
N GLY A 129 -20.34 -15.04 -13.47
CA GLY A 129 -21.22 -14.06 -12.84
C GLY A 129 -20.48 -12.98 -12.03
N PRO A 130 -21.22 -12.13 -11.30
CA PRO A 130 -20.63 -11.06 -10.51
C PRO A 130 -19.71 -11.60 -9.41
N THR A 131 -18.45 -11.19 -9.45
CA THR A 131 -17.40 -11.71 -8.55
C THR A 131 -16.51 -10.56 -8.06
N VAL A 132 -16.29 -10.50 -6.74
CA VAL A 132 -15.27 -9.65 -6.10
C VAL A 132 -14.05 -10.51 -5.80
N ILE A 133 -12.89 -10.13 -6.32
CA ILE A 133 -11.62 -10.80 -6.06
C ILE A 133 -10.84 -9.98 -5.02
N ALA A 134 -10.72 -10.50 -3.80
CA ALA A 134 -10.16 -9.83 -2.63
C ALA A 134 -9.13 -10.73 -1.90
N THR A 135 -8.25 -11.39 -2.65
CA THR A 135 -7.29 -12.41 -2.16
C THR A 135 -6.02 -11.86 -1.53
N GLY A 136 -5.89 -10.53 -1.42
CA GLY A 136 -4.77 -9.87 -0.77
C GLY A 136 -3.44 -10.01 -1.53
N PRO A 137 -2.31 -9.62 -0.92
CA PRO A 137 -1.00 -9.60 -1.58
C PRO A 137 -0.43 -11.01 -1.83
N LEU A 138 -0.94 -12.04 -1.14
CA LEU A 138 -0.50 -13.42 -1.24
C LEU A 138 -1.53 -14.29 -1.97
N THR A 139 -2.05 -13.80 -3.10
CA THR A 139 -2.93 -14.56 -3.99
C THR A 139 -2.30 -15.91 -4.35
N SER A 140 -3.09 -17.00 -4.34
CA SER A 140 -2.55 -18.31 -4.66
C SER A 140 -2.03 -18.40 -6.11
N PRO A 141 -1.02 -19.24 -6.39
CA PRO A 141 -0.42 -19.34 -7.72
C PRO A 141 -1.43 -19.64 -8.84
N ASP A 142 -2.40 -20.51 -8.57
CA ASP A 142 -3.39 -20.95 -9.56
C ASP A 142 -4.34 -19.80 -9.92
N LEU A 143 -4.86 -19.07 -8.92
CA LEU A 143 -5.70 -17.89 -9.17
C LEU A 143 -4.91 -16.75 -9.80
N SER A 144 -3.66 -16.54 -9.40
CA SER A 144 -2.77 -15.56 -10.03
C SER A 144 -2.57 -15.85 -11.52
N ALA A 145 -2.42 -17.12 -11.90
CA ALA A 145 -2.32 -17.53 -13.31
C ALA A 145 -3.61 -17.24 -14.10
N GLN A 146 -4.79 -17.39 -13.48
CA GLN A 146 -6.06 -17.01 -14.11
C GLN A 146 -6.19 -15.49 -14.27
N LEU A 147 -5.81 -14.72 -13.25
CA LEU A 147 -5.82 -13.26 -13.29
C LEU A 147 -4.92 -12.73 -14.41
N LYS A 148 -3.71 -13.27 -14.56
CA LYS A 148 -2.82 -12.91 -15.68
C LYS A 148 -3.44 -13.16 -17.04
N LYS A 149 -4.10 -14.31 -17.22
CA LYS A 149 -4.83 -14.61 -18.47
C LYS A 149 -5.97 -13.63 -18.72
N LEU A 150 -6.69 -13.25 -17.67
CA LEU A 150 -7.84 -12.34 -17.76
C LEU A 150 -7.40 -10.90 -18.08
N THR A 151 -6.32 -10.42 -17.47
CA THR A 151 -5.82 -9.05 -17.67
C THR A 151 -4.98 -8.91 -18.94
N GLY A 152 -4.42 -10.01 -19.45
CA GLY A 152 -3.46 -9.98 -20.56
C GLY A 152 -2.09 -9.43 -20.16
N GLU A 153 -1.82 -9.32 -18.86
CA GLU A 153 -0.59 -8.75 -18.31
C GLU A 153 0.34 -9.85 -17.79
N ASP A 154 1.62 -9.76 -18.15
CA ASP A 154 2.64 -10.75 -17.75
C ASP A 154 2.97 -10.68 -16.25
N TYR A 155 2.75 -9.52 -15.64
CA TYR A 155 3.23 -9.18 -14.30
C TYR A 155 2.10 -9.02 -13.28
N PHE A 156 2.22 -9.75 -12.18
CA PHE A 156 1.35 -9.67 -11.00
C PHE A 156 2.24 -9.77 -9.75
N TYR A 157 3.14 -8.80 -9.58
CA TYR A 157 3.98 -8.66 -8.39
C TYR A 157 3.59 -7.37 -7.67
N PHE A 158 3.35 -7.47 -6.36
CA PHE A 158 3.15 -6.32 -5.50
C PHE A 158 4.47 -6.01 -4.81
N TYR A 159 5.22 -5.06 -5.37
CA TYR A 159 6.25 -4.34 -4.62
C TYR A 159 5.69 -2.95 -4.33
N ASP A 160 5.56 -2.62 -3.05
CA ASP A 160 5.29 -1.23 -2.67
C ASP A 160 6.60 -0.45 -2.85
N ALA A 161 6.61 0.48 -3.79
CA ALA A 161 7.73 1.36 -4.05
C ALA A 161 7.38 2.78 -3.62
N ALA A 162 7.14 2.92 -2.31
CA ALA A 162 6.83 4.21 -1.72
C ALA A 162 8.13 4.97 -1.38
N ALA A 163 8.28 6.16 -1.95
CA ALA A 163 9.25 7.14 -1.45
C ALA A 163 8.66 7.91 -0.24
N PRO A 164 9.50 8.43 0.66
CA PRO A 164 9.04 9.29 1.75
C PRO A 164 8.27 10.51 1.23
N ILE A 165 7.24 10.93 1.96
CA ILE A 165 6.47 12.16 1.68
C ILE A 165 6.73 13.16 2.81
N VAL A 166 6.97 14.42 2.45
CA VAL A 166 7.23 15.53 3.37
C VAL A 166 6.15 16.60 3.27
N GLU A 167 5.88 17.29 4.38
CA GLU A 167 4.97 18.43 4.41
C GLU A 167 5.65 19.66 3.81
N LYS A 168 4.95 20.40 2.94
CA LYS A 168 5.49 21.59 2.26
C LYS A 168 6.04 22.62 3.23
N ASP A 169 5.34 22.86 4.33
CA ASP A 169 5.71 23.89 5.31
C ASP A 169 6.97 23.52 6.11
N SER A 170 7.41 22.26 6.03
CA SER A 170 8.69 21.81 6.60
C SER A 170 9.89 22.02 5.67
N ILE A 171 9.66 22.39 4.41
CA ILE A 171 10.72 22.60 3.41
C ILE A 171 11.31 24.01 3.56
N ASP A 172 12.63 24.10 3.71
CA ASP A 172 13.34 25.38 3.62
C ASP A 172 13.37 25.88 2.17
N MET A 173 12.39 26.73 1.82
CA MET A 173 12.22 27.29 0.49
C MET A 173 13.41 28.13 0.01
N ASN A 174 14.32 28.53 0.92
CA ASN A 174 15.53 29.27 0.54
C ASN A 174 16.59 28.36 -0.10
N LYS A 175 16.54 27.05 0.16
CA LYS A 175 17.51 26.07 -0.34
C LYS A 175 17.06 25.33 -1.59
N VAL A 176 15.78 25.45 -1.96
CA VAL A 176 15.21 24.77 -3.14
C VAL A 176 14.84 25.76 -4.24
N TYR A 177 14.60 25.24 -5.44
CA TYR A 177 14.05 26.02 -6.56
C TYR A 177 13.03 25.20 -7.36
N LEU A 178 11.93 25.87 -7.76
CA LEU A 178 10.87 25.27 -8.58
C LEU A 178 11.28 25.30 -10.05
N LYS A 179 11.51 24.13 -10.66
CA LYS A 179 11.94 24.02 -12.07
C LYS A 179 11.67 22.64 -12.64
N SER A 180 11.26 22.61 -13.91
CA SER A 180 11.21 21.40 -14.74
C SER A 180 12.46 21.32 -15.62
N ARG A 181 12.89 20.11 -15.97
CA ARG A 181 14.11 19.91 -16.78
C ARG A 181 14.03 20.62 -18.12
N TYR A 182 15.12 21.26 -18.54
CA TYR A 182 15.23 22.01 -19.80
C TYR A 182 14.16 23.09 -19.97
N ASP A 183 13.59 23.59 -18.87
CA ASP A 183 12.50 24.57 -18.87
C ASP A 183 11.30 24.13 -19.72
N LYS A 184 11.05 22.81 -19.79
CA LYS A 184 9.91 22.24 -20.52
C LYS A 184 8.63 22.30 -19.70
N GLY A 185 7.63 23.02 -20.22
CA GLY A 185 6.30 23.09 -19.62
C GLY A 185 6.26 23.93 -18.35
N GLU A 186 5.17 23.78 -17.58
CA GLU A 186 5.04 24.41 -16.27
C GLU A 186 6.02 23.76 -15.27
N ALA A 187 6.57 24.59 -14.37
CA ALA A 187 7.53 24.13 -13.37
C ALA A 187 6.81 23.32 -12.29
N ALA A 188 7.07 22.01 -12.24
CA ALA A 188 6.29 21.07 -11.43
C ALA A 188 7.07 20.43 -10.27
N TYR A 189 8.38 20.65 -10.19
CA TYR A 189 9.26 20.00 -9.21
C TYR A 189 10.03 21.02 -8.39
N LEU A 190 10.05 20.84 -7.07
CA LEU A 190 11.02 21.50 -6.21
C LEU A 190 12.32 20.71 -6.27
N ASN A 191 13.42 21.40 -6.57
CA ASN A 191 14.73 20.80 -6.73
C ASN A 191 15.58 21.16 -5.52
N CYS A 192 16.10 20.14 -4.84
CA CYS A 192 17.04 20.25 -3.72
C CYS A 192 18.46 19.99 -4.26
N PRO A 193 19.22 21.03 -4.65
CA PRO A 193 20.56 20.85 -5.19
C PRO A 193 21.53 20.38 -4.10
N MET A 194 22.51 19.57 -4.50
CA MET A 194 23.65 19.21 -3.67
C MET A 194 24.96 19.59 -4.37
N THR A 195 25.90 20.05 -3.56
CA THR A 195 27.33 20.05 -3.88
C THR A 195 27.88 18.62 -3.92
N GLU A 196 29.11 18.45 -4.43
CA GLU A 196 29.74 17.12 -4.45
C GLU A 196 29.97 16.60 -3.02
N GLU A 197 30.39 17.47 -2.10
CA GLU A 197 30.63 17.14 -0.70
C GLU A 197 29.34 16.75 0.05
N GLU A 198 28.22 17.44 -0.23
CA GLU A 198 26.91 17.09 0.33
C GLU A 198 26.41 15.74 -0.22
N PHE A 199 26.61 15.50 -1.52
CA PHE A 199 26.27 14.22 -2.13
C PHE A 199 27.09 13.08 -1.53
N ASP A 200 28.40 13.26 -1.34
CA ASP A 200 29.27 12.25 -0.74
C ASP A 200 28.83 11.90 0.67
N ARG A 201 28.52 12.92 1.48
CA ARG A 201 28.00 12.70 2.83
C ARG A 201 26.66 11.95 2.81
N PHE A 202 25.77 12.28 1.88
CA PHE A 202 24.49 11.59 1.72
C PHE A 202 24.68 10.14 1.27
N TYR A 203 25.56 9.90 0.30
CA TYR A 203 25.86 8.58 -0.24
C TYR A 203 26.37 7.64 0.85
N GLU A 204 27.37 8.08 1.63
CA GLU A 204 27.93 7.30 2.73
C GLU A 204 26.88 6.98 3.80
N ALA A 205 26.02 7.95 4.13
CA ALA A 205 24.93 7.73 5.07
C ALA A 205 23.89 6.72 4.53
N LEU A 206 23.59 6.76 3.24
CA LEU A 206 22.60 5.90 2.60
C LEU A 206 23.05 4.44 2.55
N ILE A 207 24.32 4.18 2.16
CA ILE A 207 24.83 2.80 2.09
C ILE A 207 25.09 2.18 3.47
N ALA A 208 25.25 3.01 4.50
CA ALA A 208 25.41 2.56 5.88
C ALA A 208 24.08 2.49 6.66
N ALA A 209 22.97 2.90 6.06
CA ALA A 209 21.67 2.96 6.73
C ALA A 209 21.14 1.55 7.05
N GLU A 210 20.43 1.43 8.17
CA GLU A 210 19.70 0.21 8.51
C GLU A 210 18.55 0.01 7.52
N THR A 211 18.48 -1.17 6.92
CA THR A 211 17.39 -1.59 6.04
C THR A 211 16.53 -2.64 6.72
N VAL A 212 15.24 -2.66 6.39
CA VAL A 212 14.36 -3.74 6.87
C VAL A 212 14.77 -5.02 6.14
N PRO A 213 15.17 -6.09 6.87
CA PRO A 213 15.50 -7.35 6.22
C PRO A 213 14.26 -7.90 5.52
N LEU A 214 14.41 -8.28 4.26
CA LEU A 214 13.37 -8.99 3.50
C LEU A 214 13.04 -10.30 4.23
N LYS A 215 11.76 -10.66 4.29
CA LYS A 215 11.36 -11.95 4.90
C LYS A 215 11.84 -13.09 3.99
N GLU A 216 12.24 -14.23 4.55
CA GLU A 216 12.84 -15.37 3.78
C GLU A 216 12.02 -15.88 2.57
N PHE A 217 10.72 -15.58 2.50
CA PHE A 217 9.85 -15.93 1.37
C PHE A 217 9.77 -14.86 0.26
N GLU A 218 10.27 -13.65 0.50
CA GLU A 218 10.45 -12.59 -0.49
C GLU A 218 11.79 -12.86 -1.19
N LYS A 219 11.75 -13.53 -2.36
CA LYS A 219 12.96 -13.67 -3.17
C LYS A 219 13.47 -12.27 -3.54
N GLU A 220 14.78 -12.06 -3.51
CA GLU A 220 15.47 -10.88 -4.06
C GLU A 220 15.34 -10.84 -5.60
N ILE A 221 14.11 -10.69 -6.09
CA ILE A 221 13.84 -10.37 -7.48
C ILE A 221 13.53 -8.89 -7.47
N PHE A 222 14.57 -8.07 -7.41
CA PHE A 222 14.42 -6.65 -7.64
C PHE A 222 13.83 -6.47 -9.03
N PHE A 223 12.71 -5.76 -9.12
CA PHE A 223 12.27 -5.26 -10.41
C PHE A 223 13.33 -4.26 -10.87
N GLU A 224 14.15 -4.59 -11.87
CA GLU A 224 15.26 -3.73 -12.30
C GLU A 224 14.77 -2.33 -12.74
N GLY A 225 13.48 -2.18 -13.07
CA GLY A 225 12.84 -0.89 -13.32
C GLY A 225 12.40 -0.08 -12.08
N CYS A 226 12.44 -0.68 -10.88
CA CYS A 226 12.09 -0.05 -9.60
C CYS A 226 12.89 -0.71 -8.47
N MET A 227 14.07 -0.15 -8.19
CA MET A 227 14.98 -0.61 -7.15
C MET A 227 14.97 0.34 -5.95
N PRO A 228 15.10 -0.17 -4.71
CA PRO A 228 15.37 0.66 -3.55
C PRO A 228 16.62 1.52 -3.76
N VAL A 229 16.58 2.77 -3.30
CA VAL A 229 17.63 3.76 -3.59
C VAL A 229 18.98 3.36 -2.95
N GLU A 230 18.93 2.70 -1.80
CA GLU A 230 20.08 2.11 -1.10
C GLU A 230 20.70 0.93 -1.87
N VAL A 231 19.89 0.14 -2.57
CA VAL A 231 20.37 -0.94 -3.46
C VAL A 231 20.99 -0.35 -4.73
N MET A 232 20.40 0.73 -5.28
CA MET A 232 21.03 1.47 -6.39
C MET A 232 22.39 2.05 -5.98
N ALA A 233 22.48 2.60 -4.77
CA ALA A 233 23.70 3.20 -4.23
C ALA A 233 24.80 2.14 -3.99
N SER A 234 24.45 0.97 -3.46
CA SER A 234 25.42 -0.11 -3.20
C SER A 234 25.99 -0.72 -4.49
N ARG A 235 25.23 -0.71 -5.60
CA ARG A 235 25.70 -1.11 -6.94
C ARG A 235 26.71 -0.13 -7.54
N GLY A 236 26.78 1.10 -7.03
CA GLY A 236 27.85 2.05 -7.35
C GLY A 236 27.46 3.50 -7.09
N ARG A 237 28.41 4.30 -6.59
CA ARG A 237 28.23 5.73 -6.31
C ARG A 237 27.64 6.52 -7.47
N GLN A 238 28.12 6.27 -8.68
CA GLN A 238 27.68 7.00 -9.86
C GLN A 238 26.24 6.64 -10.30
N THR A 239 25.69 5.51 -9.85
CA THR A 239 24.34 5.06 -10.21
C THR A 239 23.27 6.11 -9.84
N LEU A 240 23.43 6.78 -8.70
CA LEU A 240 22.47 7.80 -8.24
C LEU A 240 22.48 9.04 -9.14
N VAL A 241 23.66 9.54 -9.53
CA VAL A 241 23.81 10.76 -10.36
C VAL A 241 23.53 10.51 -11.84
N PHE A 242 23.49 9.25 -12.29
CA PHE A 242 22.95 8.88 -13.60
C PHE A 242 21.45 8.50 -13.55
N GLY A 243 20.92 8.19 -12.37
CA GLY A 243 19.54 7.77 -12.15
C GLY A 243 18.69 8.84 -11.47
N PRO A 244 18.17 8.57 -10.25
CA PRO A 244 17.16 9.43 -9.59
C PRO A 244 17.69 10.81 -9.20
N MET A 245 19.01 10.96 -8.99
CA MET A 245 19.62 12.22 -8.53
C MET A 245 20.32 13.01 -9.63
N LYS A 246 20.05 12.69 -10.91
CA LYS A 246 20.74 13.31 -12.05
C LYS A 246 20.42 14.82 -12.17
N PRO A 247 21.41 15.72 -12.31
CA PRO A 247 21.16 17.17 -12.34
C PRO A 247 20.86 17.74 -13.74
N VAL A 248 20.81 16.89 -14.78
CA VAL A 248 20.75 17.33 -16.19
C VAL A 248 19.53 18.21 -16.49
N GLY A 249 19.77 19.42 -17.02
CA GLY A 249 18.73 20.40 -17.39
C GLY A 249 18.10 21.13 -16.20
N LEU A 250 18.78 21.13 -15.04
CA LEU A 250 18.33 21.75 -13.79
C LEU A 250 19.36 22.76 -13.28
N GLU A 251 19.86 23.63 -14.15
CA GLU A 251 20.72 24.74 -13.73
C GLU A 251 20.02 25.55 -12.64
N ASP A 252 20.71 25.76 -11.52
CA ASP A 252 20.18 26.51 -10.39
C ASP A 252 20.02 27.99 -10.80
N PRO A 253 18.81 28.57 -10.77
CA PRO A 253 18.57 29.96 -11.15
C PRO A 253 19.36 30.98 -10.34
N LYS A 254 19.75 30.64 -9.10
CA LYS A 254 20.49 31.53 -8.20
C LYS A 254 21.97 31.62 -8.57
N THR A 255 22.56 30.51 -9.04
CA THR A 255 24.01 30.41 -9.29
C THR A 255 24.36 30.32 -10.79
N GLY A 256 23.39 29.98 -11.64
CA GLY A 256 23.57 29.71 -13.06
C GLY A 256 24.36 28.43 -13.35
N LYS A 257 24.61 27.59 -12.33
CA LYS A 257 25.43 26.37 -12.45
C LYS A 257 24.55 25.13 -12.34
N THR A 258 24.95 24.06 -13.05
CA THR A 258 24.38 22.73 -12.84
C THR A 258 24.86 22.18 -11.49
N PRO A 259 23.97 21.74 -10.59
CA PRO A 259 24.39 21.11 -9.32
C PRO A 259 25.06 19.76 -9.56
N TYR A 260 25.75 19.22 -8.56
CA TYR A 260 26.38 17.89 -8.67
C TYR A 260 25.33 16.78 -8.71
N ALA A 261 24.36 16.88 -7.80
CA ALA A 261 23.22 15.99 -7.68
C ALA A 261 21.98 16.80 -7.28
N VAL A 262 20.79 16.22 -7.46
CA VAL A 262 19.53 16.85 -7.09
C VAL A 262 18.54 15.83 -6.54
N VAL A 263 17.85 16.16 -5.46
CA VAL A 263 16.61 15.44 -5.09
C VAL A 263 15.44 16.27 -5.62
N GLN A 264 14.58 15.66 -6.42
CA GLN A 264 13.39 16.32 -6.95
C GLN A 264 12.18 15.91 -6.12
N LEU A 265 11.46 16.88 -5.60
CA LEU A 265 10.20 16.70 -4.88
C LEU A 265 9.06 17.10 -5.82
N ARG A 266 8.06 16.23 -5.98
CA ARG A 266 6.84 16.51 -6.75
C ARG A 266 5.67 16.71 -5.80
N GLN A 267 4.73 17.57 -6.18
CA GLN A 267 3.47 17.71 -5.45
C GLN A 267 2.69 16.38 -5.45
N ASP A 268 2.35 15.88 -4.26
CA ASP A 268 1.69 14.58 -4.09
C ASP A 268 0.16 14.71 -3.95
N ASP A 269 -0.32 15.77 -3.30
CA ASP A 269 -1.73 16.02 -3.07
C ASP A 269 -2.27 17.21 -3.87
N ALA A 270 -3.58 17.21 -4.17
CA ALA A 270 -4.21 18.30 -4.93
C ALA A 270 -4.15 19.66 -4.21
N ALA A 271 -4.15 19.66 -2.87
CA ALA A 271 -4.01 20.88 -2.08
C ALA A 271 -2.58 21.44 -2.07
N GLY A 272 -1.59 20.66 -2.52
CA GLY A 272 -0.20 21.07 -2.58
C GLY A 272 0.43 21.26 -1.22
N THR A 273 0.01 20.48 -0.22
CA THR A 273 0.54 20.48 1.14
C THR A 273 1.56 19.37 1.38
N LEU A 274 1.58 18.36 0.50
CA LEU A 274 2.46 17.20 0.57
C LEU A 274 3.32 17.08 -0.69
N TYR A 275 4.59 16.72 -0.49
CA TYR A 275 5.56 16.53 -1.56
C TYR A 275 6.26 15.18 -1.41
N ASN A 276 6.32 14.43 -2.51
CA ASN A 276 7.03 13.16 -2.66
C ASN A 276 8.42 13.42 -3.25
#